data_AF-A0A5C6W9F1-F1
#
_entry.id   AF-A0A5C6W9F1-F1
#
_cell.length_a   1.000
_cell.length_b   1.000
_cell.length_c   1.000
_cell.angle_alpha   90.00
_cell.angle_beta   90.00
_cell.angle_gamma   90.00
#
_symmetry.space_group_name_H-M   'P 1'
#
loop_
_entity.id
_entity.type
_entity.pdbx_description
1 polymer ?
#
loop_
_entity_poly.entity_id
_entity_poly.type
_entity_poly.pdbx_seq_one_letter_code
_entity_poly.pdbx_strand_id
1 'polypeptide(L)' 'MPEKHPSFMYSEYFVDEPGNWHFKEGAPKELKNELRSYLQSLNTIQDEPGTINSIHVPYPYGD' A
#
# COMPACT_ATOMS: atom_id res chain seq x y z
N MET A 1 17.73 3.38 -1.65
CA MET A 1 17.20 2.75 -2.88
C MET A 1 16.22 3.75 -3.48
N PRO A 2 16.21 4.01 -4.80
CA PRO A 2 15.17 4.86 -5.36
C PRO A 2 13.83 4.15 -5.12
N GLU A 3 12.99 4.78 -4.31
CA GLU A 3 11.64 4.33 -4.05
C GLU A 3 10.92 4.35 -5.40
N LYS A 4 10.73 3.16 -6.01
CA LYS A 4 9.94 3.04 -7.23
C LYS A 4 8.48 3.32 -6.83
N HIS A 5 8.14 4.59 -6.79
CA HIS A 5 6.76 5.00 -6.61
C HIS A 5 5.94 4.46 -7.78
N PRO A 6 4.74 3.92 -7.51
CA PRO A 6 3.84 3.48 -8.56
C PRO A 6 3.48 4.67 -9.45
N SER A 7 3.23 4.40 -10.73
CA SER A 7 2.97 5.40 -11.77
C SER A 7 1.80 6.31 -11.41
N PHE A 8 0.81 5.76 -10.69
CA PHE A 8 -0.34 6.54 -10.27
C PHE A 8 0.00 7.70 -9.32
N MET A 9 1.09 7.63 -8.55
CA MET A 9 1.48 8.73 -7.65
C MET A 9 1.91 9.99 -8.40
N TYR A 10 2.29 9.86 -9.68
CA TYR A 10 2.65 10.98 -10.55
C TYR A 10 1.44 11.52 -11.34
N SER A 11 0.25 10.96 -11.13
CA SER A 11 -0.96 11.36 -11.84
C SER A 11 -1.55 12.65 -11.28
N GLU A 12 -1.99 13.53 -12.16
CA GLU A 12 -2.69 14.79 -11.82
C GLU A 12 -4.03 14.57 -11.09
N TYR A 13 -4.57 13.36 -11.23
CA TYR A 13 -5.80 12.92 -10.60
C TYR A 13 -5.58 12.31 -9.23
N PHE A 14 -4.35 11.91 -8.88
CA PHE A 14 -4.08 11.30 -7.59
C PHE A 14 -4.08 12.34 -6.48
N VAL A 15 -4.64 11.95 -5.34
CA VAL A 15 -4.75 12.78 -4.14
C VAL A 15 -4.11 12.02 -2.99
N ASP A 16 -2.96 12.51 -2.52
CA ASP A 16 -2.14 11.90 -1.47
C ASP A 16 -2.60 12.29 -0.06
N GLU A 17 -3.91 12.26 0.20
CA GLU A 17 -4.41 12.57 1.55
C GLU A 17 -4.03 11.47 2.56
N PRO A 18 -3.44 11.82 3.71
CA PRO A 18 -3.05 10.85 4.72
C PRO A 18 -4.28 10.09 5.22
N GLY A 19 -4.31 8.77 4.95
CA GLY A 19 -5.44 7.90 5.29
C GLY A 19 -6.62 7.93 4.30
N ASN A 20 -6.56 8.75 3.25
CA ASN A 20 -7.62 8.86 2.23
C ASN A 20 -7.04 8.96 0.81
N TRP A 21 -6.11 8.07 0.46
CA TRP A 21 -5.58 7.99 -0.90
C TRP A 21 -6.69 7.63 -1.88
N HIS A 22 -7.04 8.58 -2.75
CA HIS A 22 -8.08 8.43 -3.75
C HIS A 22 -7.71 9.16 -5.04
N PHE A 23 -8.53 8.98 -6.07
CA PHE A 23 -8.42 9.76 -7.29
C PHE A 23 -9.59 10.71 -7.45
N LYS A 24 -9.31 11.87 -8.05
CA LYS A 24 -10.33 12.83 -8.51
C LYS A 24 -11.31 12.19 -9.51
N GLU A 25 -12.50 12.77 -9.58
CA GLU A 25 -13.49 12.40 -10.60
C GLU A 25 -12.89 12.60 -12.01
N GLY A 26 -13.08 11.62 -12.89
CA GLY A 26 -12.49 11.60 -14.23
C GLY A 26 -11.16 10.85 -14.35
N ALA A 27 -10.60 10.31 -13.27
CA ALA A 27 -9.36 9.54 -13.37
C ALA A 27 -9.51 8.27 -14.24
N PRO A 28 -8.52 7.97 -15.09
CA PRO A 28 -8.54 6.80 -15.98
C PRO A 28 -8.61 5.50 -15.18
N LYS A 29 -9.38 4.54 -15.71
CA LYS A 29 -9.66 3.26 -15.04
C LYS A 29 -8.39 2.45 -14.75
N GLU A 30 -7.37 2.59 -15.60
CA GLU A 30 -6.08 1.91 -15.43
C GLU A 30 -5.38 2.35 -14.13
N LEU A 31 -5.34 3.65 -13.83
CA LEU A 31 -4.74 4.15 -12.59
C LEU A 31 -5.50 3.70 -11.34
N LYS A 32 -6.84 3.66 -11.43
CA LYS A 32 -7.68 3.13 -10.35
C LYS A 32 -7.37 1.65 -10.05
N ASN A 33 -7.11 0.87 -11.10
CA ASN A 33 -6.72 -0.52 -10.94
C ASN A 33 -5.34 -0.65 -10.31
N GLU A 34 -4.38 0.18 -10.72
CA GLU A 34 -3.02 0.20 -10.18
C GLU A 34 -3.01 0.55 -8.68
N LEU A 35 -3.72 1.60 -8.24
CA LEU A 35 -3.87 1.94 -6.82
C LEU A 35 -4.47 0.78 -6.03
N ARG A 36 -5.51 0.13 -6.57
CA ARG A 36 -6.16 -1.00 -5.91
C ARG A 36 -5.19 -2.17 -5.73
N SER A 37 -4.42 -2.52 -6.77
CA SER A 37 -3.39 -3.55 -6.69
C SER A 37 -2.28 -3.18 -5.71
N TYR A 38 -1.88 -1.91 -5.66
CA TYR A 38 -0.88 -1.42 -4.71
C TYR A 38 -1.37 -1.53 -3.27
N LEU A 39 -2.57 -1.05 -2.97
CA LEU A 39 -3.20 -1.18 -1.64
C LEU A 39 -3.38 -2.64 -1.23
N GLN A 40 -3.77 -3.51 -2.17
CA GLN A 40 -3.88 -4.94 -1.92
C GLN A 40 -2.53 -5.56 -1.58
N SER A 41 -1.47 -5.21 -2.32
CA SER A 41 -0.11 -5.68 -2.04
C SER A 41 0.39 -5.20 -0.68
N LEU A 42 0.05 -3.98 -0.25
CA LEU A 42 0.38 -3.47 1.09
C LEU A 42 -0.36 -4.24 2.20
N ASN A 43 -1.60 -4.65 1.93
CA ASN A 43 -2.37 -5.46 2.85
C ASN A 43 -1.79 -6.88 2.97
N THR A 44 -1.31 -7.46 1.87
CA THR A 44 -0.73 -8.81 1.86
C THR A 44 0.60 -8.90 2.62
N ILE A 45 1.37 -7.80 2.73
CA ILE A 45 2.65 -7.79 3.46
C ILE A 45 2.44 -7.90 5.00
N GLN A 46 1.22 -7.67 5.50
CA GLN A 46 0.93 -7.64 6.94
C GLN A 46 0.24 -8.91 7.48
N ASP A 47 0.05 -9.94 6.65
CA ASP A 47 -0.68 -11.16 7.05
C ASP A 47 0.19 -12.22 7.75
N GLU A 48 1.43 -11.88 8.15
CA GLU A 48 2.15 -12.69 9.13
C GLU A 48 1.73 -12.25 10.54
N PRO A 49 0.93 -13.04 11.28
CA PRO A 49 0.60 -12.73 12.66
C PRO A 49 1.89 -12.72 13.50
N GLY A 50 2.32 -11.53 13.93
CA GLY A 50 3.54 -11.36 14.73
C GLY A 50 4.60 -10.43 14.15
N THR A 51 4.35 -9.79 13.00
CA THR A 51 5.29 -8.83 12.40
C THR A 51 4.76 -7.39 12.46
N ILE A 52 5.31 -6.59 13.38
CA ILE A 52 5.19 -5.11 13.38
C ILE A 52 6.60 -4.56 13.12
N ASN A 53 6.76 -3.66 12.14
CA ASN A 53 8.03 -3.00 11.80
C ASN A 53 9.20 -3.96 11.49
N SER A 54 8.95 -5.05 10.75
CA SER A 54 9.96 -6.08 10.45
C SER A 54 10.59 -6.76 11.68
N ILE A 55 10.05 -6.53 12.87
CA ILE A 55 10.40 -7.30 14.06
C ILE A 55 9.47 -8.51 14.12
N HIS A 56 10.04 -9.67 13.82
CA HIS A 56 9.37 -10.95 13.98
C HIS A 56 9.42 -11.34 15.46
N VAL A 57 8.30 -11.16 16.18
CA VAL A 57 8.15 -11.69 17.54
C VAL A 57 7.62 -13.13 17.44
N PRO A 58 8.44 -14.15 17.72
CA PRO A 58 7.99 -15.53 17.65
C PRO A 58 6.90 -15.80 18.69
N TYR A 59 5.80 -16.41 18.26
CA TYR A 59 4.72 -16.92 19.11
C TYR A 59 4.59 -18.45 18.95
N PRO A 60 4.20 -19.21 19.99
CA PRO A 60 3.97 -18.81 21.38
C PRO A 60 5.28 -18.71 22.17
N TYR A 61 5.25 -17.95 23.27
CA TYR A 61 6.31 -17.85 24.27
C TYR A 61 6.89 -19.25 24.57
N GLY A 62 8.08 -19.54 24.05
CA GLY A 62 8.81 -20.77 24.34
C GLY A 62 9.67 -20.59 25.58
N ASP A 63 9.52 -21.49 26.54
CA ASP A 63 10.63 -22.01 27.35
C ASP A 63 11.18 -23.26 26.62
#